data_AF-A0A967L094-F1
#
_entry.id   AF-A0A967L094-F1
#
_cell.length_a   1.000
_cell.length_b   1.000
_cell.length_c   1.000
_cell.angle_alpha   90.00
_cell.angle_beta   90.00
_cell.angle_gamma   90.00
#
_symmetry.space_group_name_H-M   'P 1'
#
loop_
_entity.id
_entity.type
_entity.pdbx_description
1 polymer ?
#
loop_
_entity_poly.entity_id
_entity_poly.type
_entity_poly.pdbx_seq_one_letter_code
_entity_poly.pdbx_strand_id
1 'polypeptide(L)' 'MRERIQQFGGFLAGMIIPNIGAFIAWGLITALFIPTGWIPNETFEE' A
#
# COMPACT_ATOMS: atom_id res chain seq x y z
N MET A 1 -18.72 16.94 16.36
CA MET A 1 -17.54 17.06 15.47
C MET A 1 -16.75 15.75 15.38
N ARG A 2 -16.33 15.17 16.51
CA ARG A 2 -15.58 13.90 16.56
C ARG A 2 -16.27 12.71 15.89
N GLU A 3 -17.58 12.55 16.09
CA GLU A 3 -18.37 11.47 15.48
C GLU A 3 -18.40 11.53 13.95
N ARG A 4 -18.51 12.74 13.36
CA ARG A 4 -18.46 12.91 11.91
C ARG A 4 -17.09 12.52 11.34
N ILE A 5 -16.02 12.87 12.05
CA ILE A 5 -14.64 12.49 11.67
C ILE A 5 -14.46 10.98 11.79
N GLN A 6 -15.01 10.35 12.84
CA GLN A 6 -14.97 8.91 13.02
C GLN A 6 -15.79 8.15 11.98
N GLN A 7 -16.98 8.62 11.61
CA GLN A 7 -17.79 8.03 10.53
C GLN A 7 -17.10 8.15 9.17
N PHE A 8 -16.52 9.32 8.87
CA PHE A 8 -15.76 9.52 7.64
C PHE A 8 -14.50 8.65 7.58
N GLY A 9 -13.76 8.55 8.68
CA GLY A 9 -12.61 7.65 8.80
C GLY A 9 -13.00 6.18 8.66
N GLY A 10 -14.12 5.76 9.24
CA GLY A 10 -14.65 4.40 9.09
C GLY A 10 -15.06 4.05 7.66
N PHE A 11 -15.64 5.00 6.93
CA PHE A 11 -15.96 4.84 5.50
C PHE A 11 -14.70 4.64 4.65
N LEU A 12 -13.67 5.47 4.85
CA LEU A 12 -12.39 5.33 4.16
C LEU A 12 -11.68 4.02 4.53
N ALA A 13 -11.68 3.66 5.81
CA ALA A 13 -11.13 2.38 6.27
C ALA A 13 -11.85 1.19 5.62
N GLY A 14 -13.18 1.26 5.48
CA GLY A 14 -13.97 0.24 4.77
C GLY A 14 -13.61 0.08 3.29
N MET A 15 -13.08 1.12 2.64
CA MET A 15 -12.61 1.03 1.25
C MET A 15 -11.17 0.51 1.14
N ILE A 16 -10.32 0.86 2.10
CA ILE A 16 -8.90 0.50 2.08
C ILE A 16 -8.68 -0.92 2.59
N ILE A 17 -9.35 -1.33 3.68
CA ILE A 17 -9.17 -2.65 4.32
C ILE A 17 -9.31 -3.82 3.32
N PRO A 18 -10.31 -3.87 2.42
CA PRO A 18 -10.43 -4.92 1.42
C PRO A 18 -9.29 -4.94 0.39
N ASN A 19 -8.67 -3.79 0.12
CA ASN A 19 -7.62 -3.61 -0.88
C ASN A 19 -6.20 -3.60 -0.27
N ILE A 20 -6.06 -3.66 1.06
CA ILE A 20 -4.75 -3.63 1.76
C ILE A 20 -3.80 -4.71 1.23
N GLY A 21 -4.31 -5.90 0.90
CA GLY A 21 -3.49 -6.98 0.34
C GLY A 21 -2.79 -6.60 -0.96
N ALA A 22 -3.45 -5.85 -1.84
CA ALA A 22 -2.86 -5.37 -3.09
C ALA A 22 -1.77 -4.31 -2.82
N PHE A 23 -1.99 -3.42 -1.85
CA PHE A 23 -0.97 -2.44 -1.44
C PHE A 23 0.25 -3.09 -0.81
N ILE A 24 0.06 -4.12 0.03
CA ILE A 24 1.15 -4.89 0.63
C ILE A 24 1.92 -5.66 -0.46
N ALA A 25 1.22 -6.35 -1.36
CA ALA A 25 1.86 -7.08 -2.45
C ALA A 25 2.66 -6.14 -3.37
N TRP A 26 2.09 -5.00 -3.75
CA TRP A 26 2.79 -3.98 -4.53
C TRP A 26 4.01 -3.42 -3.78
N GLY A 27 3.86 -3.10 -2.48
CA GLY A 27 4.95 -2.64 -1.62
C GLY A 27 6.08 -3.65 -1.44
N LEU A 28 5.75 -4.95 -1.36
CA LEU A 28 6.74 -6.02 -1.29
C LEU A 28 7.44 -6.24 -2.63
N ILE A 29 6.71 -6.23 -3.75
CA ILE A 29 7.29 -6.35 -5.10
C ILE A 29 8.27 -5.19 -5.32
N THR A 30 7.86 -3.96 -5.04
CA THR A 30 8.76 -2.79 -5.12
C THR A 30 9.95 -2.91 -4.18
N ALA A 31 9.76 -3.23 -2.90
CA ALA A 31 10.87 -3.40 -1.96
C ALA A 31 11.87 -4.50 -2.35
N LEU A 32 11.41 -5.53 -3.07
CA LEU A 32 12.29 -6.57 -3.59
C LEU A 32 13.11 -6.08 -4.78
N PHE A 33 12.49 -5.39 -5.75
CA PHE A 33 13.12 -5.09 -7.04
C PHE A 33 13.68 -3.66 -7.18
N ILE A 34 13.45 -2.75 -6.24
CA ILE A 34 14.08 -1.41 -6.28
C ILE A 34 15.62 -1.51 -6.19
N PRO A 35 16.38 -0.51 -6.67
CA PRO A 35 17.85 -0.57 -6.70
C PRO A 35 18.50 -0.72 -5.32
N THR A 36 17.85 -0.20 -4.27
CA THR A 36 18.27 -0.32 -2.86
C THR A 36 17.54 -1.45 -2.11
N GLY A 37 16.84 -2.31 -2.85
CA GLY A 37 15.98 -3.37 -2.35
C GLY A 37 16.75 -4.63 -1.99
N TRP A 38 16.02 -5.67 -1.62
CA TRP A 38 16.64 -6.93 -1.18
C TRP A 38 17.17 -7.79 -2.34
N ILE A 39 16.55 -7.72 -3.52
CA ILE A 39 16.97 -8.39 -4.74
C ILE A 39 16.94 -7.37 -5.89
N PRO A 40 17.90 -6.44 -5.94
CA PRO A 40 17.91 -5.38 -6.94
C PRO A 40 17.91 -5.97 -8.35
N ASN A 41 17.02 -5.46 -9.21
CA ASN A 41 16.90 -5.93 -10.59
C ASN A 41 16.79 -4.74 -11.56
N GLU A 42 17.84 -4.54 -12.33
CA GLU A 42 18.02 -3.46 -13.31
C GLU A 42 16.98 -3.51 -14.46
N THR A 43 16.24 -4.61 -14.62
CA THR A 43 15.23 -4.78 -15.71
C THR A 43 13.83 -4.27 -15.34
N PHE A 44 13.54 -4.07 -14.05
CA PHE A 44 12.26 -3.48 -13.60
C PHE A 44 12.34 -1.95 -13.47
N GLU A 45 13.47 -1.35 -13.84
CA GLU A 45 13.65 0.09 -13.99
C GLU A 45 13.00 0.55 -15.31
N GLU A 46 11.70 0.87 -15.28
CA GLU A 46 11.04 1.69 -16.30
C GLU A 46 10.41 2.93 -15.66
#